data_AF-A0A016T8E7-F1
#
_entry.id   AF-A0A016T8E7-F1
#
_cell.length_a   1.000
_cell.length_b   1.000
_cell.length_c   1.000
_cell.angle_alpha   90.00
_cell.angle_beta   90.00
_cell.angle_gamma   90.00
#
_symmetry.space_group_name_H-M   'P 1'
#
loop_
_entity.id
_entity.type
_entity.pdbx_description
1 polymer ?
#
loop_
_entity_poly.entity_id
_entity_poly.type
_entity_poly.pdbx_seq_one_letter_code
_entity_poly.pdbx_strand_id
1 'polypeptide(L)'
;MFSLILLATIHLICPVAADSEDVIRIEEKLTTDREFYDHWMQLISLQADQLDEQSLDFPLSYAALNSCTRVPPSETEDYSDTLRPSSVAVYADMGHLTTYCTSNHSTLQAGILDSCEHRSSSMELPSLDKMLRVFNPNLVVVQSNERDDGLVDQARSIAQSIQQIEGYENSWKLIVIAATIQDGEASETRQTAVEVLGAIEELHKLLPTRTFIAVVRSSGNGIWVDASHSHKACREMLSRWKSHSQYNSNSVWDQVEIIVQKNFRKLNFTVEVLPLLRESALTNLPEQMDLSVLGYDCAHFSERGLSILHMAVWNSLFTKSGDRVRQYRPSPPQLLCPDFRCPFFRTVSNSGYCIYNAAQDEEPSIYPKLITICVLLLCLLLAAIVLFFMCRKPRRTEDIKKPVKAFGASFSSIKFIDEDIV
;
A
#
# COMPACT_ATOMS: atom_id res chain seq x y z
N MET A 1 38.83 -52.63 -44.17
CA MET A 1 39.52 -51.40 -43.75
C MET A 1 38.77 -50.21 -44.33
N PHE A 2 37.73 -49.74 -43.65
CA PHE A 2 37.07 -48.47 -43.93
C PHE A 2 36.59 -47.93 -42.59
N SER A 3 37.31 -46.93 -42.08
CA SER A 3 36.92 -46.17 -40.89
C SER A 3 35.90 -45.11 -41.31
N LEU A 4 34.69 -45.20 -40.76
CA LEU A 4 33.78 -44.05 -40.71
C LEU A 4 34.25 -43.13 -39.59
N ILE A 5 34.66 -41.91 -39.92
CA ILE A 5 34.85 -40.82 -38.96
C ILE A 5 33.49 -40.13 -38.84
N LEU A 6 32.86 -40.30 -37.69
CA LEU A 6 31.65 -39.57 -37.29
C LEU A 6 32.11 -38.20 -36.73
N LEU A 7 31.97 -37.13 -37.50
CA LEU A 7 32.09 -35.77 -36.97
C LEU A 7 30.77 -35.42 -36.29
N ALA A 8 30.75 -35.55 -34.95
CA ALA A 8 29.71 -34.96 -34.12
C ALA A 8 30.03 -33.47 -33.94
N THR A 9 29.34 -32.60 -34.66
CA THR A 9 29.30 -31.17 -34.36
C THR A 9 28.47 -30.96 -33.09
N ILE A 10 29.15 -30.76 -31.97
CA ILE A 10 28.54 -30.27 -30.73
C ILE A 10 28.18 -28.81 -30.98
N HIS A 11 26.94 -28.53 -31.38
CA HIS A 11 26.37 -27.20 -31.20
C HIS A 11 26.14 -27.02 -29.70
N LEU A 12 27.02 -26.27 -29.04
CA LEU A 12 26.67 -25.58 -27.81
C LEU A 12 25.52 -24.62 -28.17
N ILE A 13 24.29 -25.06 -27.95
CA ILE A 13 23.14 -24.16 -27.87
C ILE A 13 23.20 -23.60 -26.45
N CYS A 14 23.88 -22.46 -26.29
CA CYS A 14 23.53 -21.56 -25.19
C CYS A 14 22.09 -21.10 -25.46
N PRO A 15 21.17 -21.23 -24.50
CA PRO A 15 19.90 -20.52 -24.60
C PRO A 15 20.25 -19.04 -24.46
N VAL A 16 20.33 -18.33 -25.58
CA VAL A 16 20.24 -16.88 -25.56
C VAL A 16 18.80 -16.62 -25.16
N ALA A 17 18.60 -16.15 -23.92
CA ALA A 17 17.32 -15.61 -23.49
C ALA A 17 16.89 -14.58 -24.54
N ALA A 18 15.64 -14.61 -24.96
CA ALA A 18 15.14 -13.61 -25.91
C ALA A 18 15.19 -12.25 -25.21
N ASP A 19 16.22 -11.46 -25.47
CA ASP A 19 16.33 -10.12 -24.90
C ASP A 19 15.09 -9.31 -25.30
N SER A 20 14.50 -8.61 -24.33
CA SER A 20 13.35 -7.75 -24.59
C SER A 20 13.68 -6.72 -25.68
N GLU A 21 12.70 -6.37 -26.53
CA GLU A 21 12.87 -5.46 -27.67
C GLU A 21 13.53 -4.12 -27.27
N ASP A 22 13.34 -3.70 -26.02
CA ASP A 22 13.96 -2.50 -25.46
C ASP A 22 15.49 -2.64 -25.28
N VAL A 23 15.98 -3.80 -24.83
CA VAL A 23 17.42 -4.08 -24.64
C VAL A 23 18.14 -4.09 -25.99
N ILE A 24 17.61 -4.82 -26.97
CA ILE A 24 18.17 -4.93 -28.32
C ILE A 24 18.36 -3.55 -28.95
N ARG A 25 17.39 -2.66 -28.76
CA ARG A 25 17.46 -1.29 -29.28
C ARG A 25 18.52 -0.44 -28.59
N ILE A 26 18.70 -0.60 -27.28
CA ILE A 26 19.77 0.10 -26.54
C ILE A 26 21.12 -0.39 -27.07
N GLU A 27 21.32 -1.70 -27.23
CA GLU A 27 22.55 -2.26 -27.81
C GLU A 27 22.84 -1.71 -29.21
N GLU A 28 21.83 -1.66 -30.08
CA GLU A 28 21.95 -1.07 -31.41
C GLU A 28 22.36 0.40 -31.33
N LYS A 29 21.72 1.20 -30.47
CA LYS A 29 22.06 2.62 -30.32
C LYS A 29 23.45 2.84 -29.72
N LEU A 30 23.88 2.01 -28.76
CA LEU A 30 25.22 2.11 -28.17
C LEU A 30 26.32 1.91 -29.22
N THR A 31 26.04 1.17 -30.30
CA THR A 31 27.01 0.92 -31.38
C THR A 31 26.87 1.86 -32.58
N THR A 32 25.68 2.41 -32.82
CA THR A 32 25.35 3.20 -34.03
C THR A 32 25.24 4.70 -33.79
N ASP A 33 25.02 5.14 -32.55
CA ASP A 33 24.72 6.53 -32.19
C ASP A 33 25.68 7.02 -31.11
N ARG A 34 26.71 7.76 -31.53
CA ARG A 34 27.75 8.28 -30.63
C ARG A 34 27.21 9.27 -29.61
N GLU A 35 26.25 10.11 -29.99
CA GLU A 35 25.67 11.09 -29.06
C GLU A 35 24.84 10.38 -27.98
N PHE A 36 24.06 9.36 -28.36
CA PHE A 36 23.38 8.51 -27.41
C PHE A 36 24.36 7.78 -26.48
N TYR A 37 25.42 7.18 -27.03
CA TYR A 37 26.46 6.52 -26.24
C TYR A 37 27.05 7.45 -25.16
N ASP A 38 27.45 8.67 -25.54
CA ASP A 38 28.04 9.63 -24.61
C ASP A 38 27.07 10.02 -23.49
N HIS A 39 25.79 10.25 -23.81
CA HIS A 39 24.76 10.49 -22.80
C HIS A 39 24.48 9.25 -21.94
N TRP A 40 24.45 8.05 -22.52
CA TRP A 40 24.20 6.83 -21.78
C TRP A 40 25.32 6.54 -20.78
N MET A 41 26.59 6.76 -21.17
CA MET A 41 27.74 6.67 -20.27
C MET A 41 27.65 7.67 -19.10
N GLN A 42 27.18 8.90 -19.34
CA GLN A 42 26.89 9.87 -18.28
C GLN A 42 25.79 9.39 -17.34
N LEU A 43 24.70 8.83 -17.89
CA LEU A 43 23.59 8.29 -17.11
C LEU A 43 24.05 7.17 -16.18
N ILE A 44 24.76 6.16 -16.68
CA ILE A 44 25.14 5.00 -15.85
C ILE A 44 26.16 5.37 -14.77
N SER A 45 27.06 6.33 -15.06
CA SER A 45 27.99 6.85 -14.05
C SER A 45 27.22 7.59 -12.96
N LEU A 46 26.27 8.42 -13.36
CA LEU A 46 25.43 9.18 -12.44
C LEU A 46 24.57 8.27 -11.56
N GLN A 47 23.94 7.25 -12.14
CA GLN A 47 23.16 6.27 -11.38
C GLN A 47 24.05 5.49 -10.41
N ALA A 48 25.28 5.16 -10.78
CA ALA A 48 26.23 4.47 -9.90
C ALA A 48 26.62 5.34 -8.70
N ASP A 49 27.00 6.60 -8.94
CA ASP A 49 27.35 7.55 -7.88
C ASP A 49 26.17 7.77 -6.91
N GLN A 50 24.97 7.99 -7.46
CA GLN A 50 23.75 8.13 -6.68
C GLN A 50 23.42 6.86 -5.89
N LEU A 51 23.55 5.68 -6.49
CA LEU A 51 23.26 4.42 -5.83
C LEU A 51 24.19 4.19 -4.63
N ASP A 52 25.47 4.49 -4.78
CA ASP A 52 26.48 4.37 -3.72
C ASP A 52 26.14 5.30 -2.55
N GLU A 53 25.90 6.58 -2.82
CA GLU A 53 25.51 7.57 -1.80
C GLU A 53 24.20 7.19 -1.10
N GLN A 54 23.14 6.91 -1.87
CA GLN A 54 21.82 6.59 -1.33
C GLN A 54 21.84 5.28 -0.53
N SER A 55 22.68 4.30 -0.91
CA SER A 55 22.80 3.05 -0.18
C SER A 55 23.54 3.20 1.14
N LEU A 56 24.51 4.12 1.21
CA LEU A 56 25.23 4.46 2.44
C LEU A 56 24.36 5.29 3.40
N ASP A 57 23.72 6.34 2.90
CA ASP A 57 22.96 7.27 3.72
C ASP A 57 21.59 6.71 4.15
N PHE A 58 20.96 5.93 3.28
CA PHE A 58 19.63 5.37 3.51
C PHE A 58 19.60 3.87 3.21
N PRO A 59 20.19 3.04 4.09
CA PRO A 59 20.20 1.59 3.91
C PRO A 59 18.77 1.03 4.01
N LEU A 60 18.43 0.11 3.10
CA LEU A 60 17.13 -0.56 3.14
C LEU A 60 17.19 -1.77 4.06
N SER A 61 16.22 -1.89 4.96
CA SER A 61 16.12 -3.04 5.85
C SER A 61 14.69 -3.31 6.26
N TYR A 62 14.34 -4.60 6.34
CA TYR A 62 13.10 -5.06 6.96
C TYR A 62 13.31 -5.61 8.37
N ALA A 63 14.53 -5.52 8.93
CA ALA A 63 14.85 -6.09 10.23
C ALA A 63 14.01 -5.51 11.38
N ALA A 64 13.54 -4.26 11.25
CA ALA A 64 12.63 -3.64 12.21
C ALA A 64 11.34 -4.45 12.42
N LEU A 65 10.88 -5.18 11.39
CA LEU A 65 9.70 -6.03 11.50
C LEU A 65 9.89 -7.19 12.48
N ASN A 66 11.13 -7.64 12.73
CA ASN A 66 11.40 -8.67 13.74
C ASN A 66 11.05 -8.23 15.16
N SER A 67 10.98 -6.91 15.39
CA SER A 67 10.63 -6.32 16.67
C SER A 67 9.12 -6.10 16.84
N CYS A 68 8.32 -6.28 15.79
CA CYS A 68 6.87 -6.16 15.87
C CYS A 68 6.29 -7.20 16.84
N THR A 69 5.35 -6.76 17.67
CA THR A 69 4.60 -7.65 18.56
C THR A 69 3.87 -8.71 17.73
N ARG A 70 4.31 -9.95 17.84
CA ARG A 70 3.64 -11.07 17.17
C ARG A 70 2.33 -11.34 17.89
N VAL A 71 1.22 -10.99 17.23
CA VAL A 71 -0.10 -11.41 17.71
C VAL A 71 -0.18 -12.93 17.55
N PRO A 72 -0.44 -13.69 18.63
CA PRO A 72 -0.55 -15.13 18.55
C PRO A 72 -1.57 -15.56 17.49
N PRO A 73 -1.39 -16.75 16.89
CA PRO A 73 -2.44 -17.36 16.09
C PRO A 73 -3.74 -17.37 16.91
N SER A 74 -4.82 -16.91 16.29
CA SER A 74 -6.15 -16.92 16.90
C SER A 74 -6.87 -18.11 16.32
N GLU A 75 -7.63 -18.83 17.14
CA GLU A 75 -8.52 -19.91 16.68
C GLU A 75 -9.71 -19.37 15.85
N THR A 76 -9.92 -18.05 15.85
CA THR A 76 -10.92 -17.40 15.00
C THR A 76 -10.53 -17.48 13.54
N GLU A 77 -11.47 -17.89 12.69
CA GLU A 77 -11.29 -17.94 11.24
C GLU A 77 -10.91 -16.55 10.69
N ASP A 78 -9.86 -16.51 9.87
CA ASP A 78 -9.46 -15.28 9.18
C ASP A 78 -10.36 -15.08 7.94
N TYR A 79 -10.98 -13.90 7.87
CA TYR A 79 -11.74 -13.42 6.73
C TYR A 79 -10.96 -12.31 6.01
N SER A 80 -11.44 -11.86 4.86
CA SER A 80 -10.79 -10.81 4.07
C SER A 80 -10.49 -9.54 4.88
N ASP A 81 -11.42 -9.18 5.77
CA ASP A 81 -11.34 -7.98 6.62
C ASP A 81 -10.59 -8.20 7.94
N THR A 82 -10.21 -9.45 8.25
CA THR A 82 -9.45 -9.83 9.44
C THR A 82 -8.17 -10.60 9.08
N LEU A 83 -7.73 -10.50 7.82
CA LEU A 83 -6.56 -11.22 7.34
C LEU A 83 -5.28 -10.64 7.94
N ARG A 84 -4.54 -11.48 8.67
CA ARG A 84 -3.25 -11.16 9.28
C ARG A 84 -2.09 -11.55 8.35
N PRO A 85 -0.93 -10.90 8.45
CA PRO A 85 0.26 -11.29 7.70
C PRO A 85 0.71 -12.73 7.98
N SER A 86 0.61 -13.16 9.24
CA SER A 86 0.97 -14.53 9.66
C SER A 86 0.05 -15.60 9.08
N SER A 87 -1.14 -15.22 8.62
CA SER A 87 -2.13 -16.14 8.03
C SER A 87 -1.97 -16.30 6.52
N VAL A 88 -1.19 -15.44 5.86
CA VAL A 88 -0.88 -15.58 4.43
C VAL A 88 0.05 -16.78 4.25
N ALA A 89 -0.42 -17.79 3.54
CA ALA A 89 0.34 -19.01 3.27
C ALA A 89 1.00 -18.98 1.89
N VAL A 90 0.41 -18.26 0.93
CA VAL A 90 0.92 -18.17 -0.43
C VAL A 90 1.02 -16.71 -0.84
N TYR A 91 2.15 -16.34 -1.44
CA TYR A 91 2.39 -15.03 -2.04
C TYR A 91 2.71 -15.18 -3.53
N ALA A 92 2.17 -14.28 -4.35
CA ALA A 92 2.54 -14.14 -5.75
C ALA A 92 2.46 -12.67 -6.16
N ASP A 93 3.20 -12.30 -7.19
CA ASP A 93 3.08 -10.99 -7.83
C ASP A 93 3.16 -11.11 -9.36
N MET A 94 2.59 -10.13 -10.07
CA MET A 94 2.57 -10.09 -11.53
C MET A 94 2.49 -8.67 -12.08
N GLY A 95 2.83 -8.55 -13.37
CA GLY A 95 2.95 -7.28 -14.11
C GLY A 95 4.40 -6.80 -14.21
N HIS A 96 4.66 -5.89 -15.14
CA HIS A 96 6.02 -5.42 -15.42
C HIS A 96 6.70 -4.75 -14.21
N LEU A 97 5.91 -4.14 -13.33
CA LEU A 97 6.37 -3.44 -12.14
C LEU A 97 6.78 -4.38 -10.99
N THR A 98 6.85 -5.69 -11.22
CA THR A 98 7.40 -6.70 -10.28
C THR A 98 8.76 -7.25 -10.69
N THR A 99 9.33 -6.70 -11.78
CA THR A 99 10.66 -7.04 -12.29
C THR A 99 11.62 -5.87 -12.18
N TYR A 100 12.92 -6.16 -12.20
CA TYR A 100 13.97 -5.15 -12.08
C TYR A 100 15.18 -5.46 -12.95
N CYS A 101 15.95 -4.41 -13.27
CA CYS A 101 17.27 -4.54 -13.88
C CYS A 101 18.36 -4.63 -12.82
N THR A 102 19.32 -5.52 -13.01
CA THR A 102 20.59 -5.41 -12.28
C THR A 102 21.47 -4.34 -12.92
N SER A 103 22.22 -3.60 -12.09
CA SER A 103 23.11 -2.55 -12.55
C SER A 103 24.50 -2.74 -11.93
N ASN A 104 25.42 -3.32 -12.71
CA ASN A 104 26.85 -3.28 -12.39
C ASN A 104 27.53 -2.28 -13.30
N HIS A 105 28.07 -1.20 -12.73
CA HIS A 105 28.66 -0.10 -13.49
C HIS A 105 29.79 -0.57 -14.44
N SER A 106 30.66 -1.48 -14.01
CA SER A 106 31.75 -2.01 -14.86
C SER A 106 31.23 -2.85 -16.03
N THR A 107 30.19 -3.65 -15.79
CA THR A 107 29.53 -4.45 -16.83
C THR A 107 28.83 -3.56 -17.85
N LEU A 108 28.11 -2.54 -17.38
CA LEU A 108 27.43 -1.56 -18.24
C LEU A 108 28.43 -0.73 -19.06
N GLN A 109 29.56 -0.31 -18.47
CA GLN A 109 30.64 0.37 -19.20
C GLN A 109 31.23 -0.48 -20.33
N ALA A 110 31.23 -1.81 -20.18
CA ALA A 110 31.65 -2.74 -21.22
C ALA A 110 30.56 -2.96 -22.30
N GLY A 111 29.40 -2.30 -22.20
CA GLY A 111 28.27 -2.45 -23.11
C GLY A 111 27.48 -3.74 -22.92
N ILE A 112 27.64 -4.42 -21.77
CA ILE A 112 26.90 -5.65 -21.46
C ILE A 112 25.65 -5.26 -20.67
N LEU A 113 24.49 -5.49 -21.27
CA LEU A 113 23.20 -5.11 -20.70
C LEU A 113 22.53 -6.30 -19.99
N ASP A 114 21.78 -6.00 -18.94
CA ASP A 114 21.00 -6.99 -18.20
C ASP A 114 19.60 -7.14 -18.81
N SER A 115 19.05 -8.36 -18.90
CA SER A 115 17.72 -8.59 -19.50
C SER A 115 16.56 -7.86 -18.81
N CYS A 116 16.74 -7.43 -17.56
CA CYS A 116 15.72 -6.81 -16.70
C CYS A 116 14.52 -7.73 -16.39
N GLU A 117 14.70 -9.04 -16.48
CA GLU A 117 13.66 -10.04 -16.21
C GLU A 117 13.73 -10.61 -14.78
N HIS A 118 14.59 -10.05 -13.92
CA HIS A 118 14.74 -10.52 -12.56
C HIS A 118 13.48 -10.25 -11.74
N ARG A 119 13.06 -11.24 -10.95
CA ARG A 119 11.82 -11.17 -10.16
C ARG A 119 12.07 -10.49 -8.81
N SER A 120 11.07 -9.78 -8.30
CA SER A 120 11.13 -9.17 -6.97
C SER A 120 11.57 -10.15 -5.84
N SER A 121 11.18 -11.42 -5.95
CA SER A 121 11.55 -12.49 -5.00
C SER A 121 13.03 -12.87 -5.02
N SER A 122 13.77 -12.59 -6.10
CA SER A 122 15.21 -12.86 -6.22
C SER A 122 16.09 -11.69 -5.78
N MET A 123 15.51 -10.53 -5.44
CA MET A 123 16.29 -9.41 -4.88
C MET A 123 17.00 -9.82 -3.60
N GLU A 124 18.13 -9.21 -3.28
CA GLU A 124 18.74 -9.27 -1.94
C GLU A 124 18.09 -8.25 -1.00
N LEU A 125 17.66 -7.11 -1.57
CA LEU A 125 17.00 -6.03 -0.85
C LEU A 125 15.59 -6.42 -0.33
N PRO A 126 15.01 -5.64 0.61
CA PRO A 126 13.66 -5.88 1.12
C PRO A 126 12.61 -6.06 0.01
N SER A 127 11.80 -7.11 0.14
CA SER A 127 10.68 -7.43 -0.77
C SER A 127 9.49 -7.94 0.05
N LEU A 128 8.27 -7.89 -0.49
CA LEU A 128 7.06 -8.31 0.20
C LEU A 128 7.12 -9.76 0.68
N ASP A 129 7.66 -10.69 -0.10
CA ASP A 129 7.85 -12.08 0.33
C ASP A 129 8.79 -12.18 1.54
N LYS A 130 9.90 -11.44 1.56
CA LYS A 130 10.80 -11.40 2.72
C LYS A 130 10.14 -10.79 3.95
N MET A 131 9.40 -9.69 3.78
CA MET A 131 8.65 -9.04 4.87
C MET A 131 7.55 -9.95 5.41
N LEU A 132 6.81 -10.66 4.56
CA LEU A 132 5.81 -11.65 4.96
C LEU A 132 6.44 -12.84 5.69
N ARG A 133 7.62 -13.31 5.25
CA ARG A 133 8.35 -14.42 5.92
C ARG A 133 8.72 -14.12 7.37
N VAL A 134 8.83 -12.85 7.77
CA VAL A 134 8.99 -12.46 9.19
C VAL A 134 7.81 -12.96 10.03
N PHE A 135 6.60 -12.96 9.48
CA PHE A 135 5.36 -13.35 10.15
C PHE A 135 4.93 -14.79 9.86
N ASN A 136 5.24 -15.32 8.68
CA ASN A 136 5.05 -16.72 8.32
C ASN A 136 6.32 -17.28 7.62
N PRO A 137 7.22 -17.95 8.35
CA PRO A 137 8.43 -18.53 7.77
C PRO A 137 8.18 -19.61 6.71
N ASN A 138 6.99 -20.22 6.69
CA ASN A 138 6.61 -21.27 5.76
C ASN A 138 5.89 -20.73 4.50
N LEU A 139 5.96 -19.41 4.25
CA LEU A 139 5.34 -18.78 3.08
C LEU A 139 5.82 -19.42 1.78
N VAL A 140 4.88 -19.91 0.98
CA VAL A 140 5.12 -20.37 -0.38
C VAL A 140 5.06 -19.18 -1.33
N VAL A 141 6.10 -19.01 -2.15
CA VAL A 141 6.13 -17.97 -3.19
C VAL A 141 5.90 -18.62 -4.55
N VAL A 142 4.89 -18.16 -5.28
CA VAL A 142 4.56 -18.59 -6.63
C VAL A 142 4.95 -17.48 -7.60
N GLN A 143 5.68 -17.84 -8.64
CA GLN A 143 6.10 -16.93 -9.71
C GLN A 143 5.10 -17.02 -10.88
N SER A 144 4.93 -15.91 -11.61
CA SER A 144 4.23 -15.95 -12.90
C SER A 144 5.10 -16.59 -13.99
N ASN A 145 4.48 -16.87 -15.14
CA ASN A 145 5.14 -17.11 -16.43
C ASN A 145 5.91 -15.86 -16.89
N GLU A 146 6.42 -15.87 -18.13
CA GLU A 146 7.22 -14.78 -18.70
C GLU A 146 6.55 -13.41 -18.49
N ARG A 147 7.37 -12.38 -18.21
CA ARG A 147 6.87 -11.03 -17.88
C ARG A 147 6.05 -10.44 -19.03
N ASP A 148 6.46 -10.72 -20.26
CA ASP A 148 5.89 -10.15 -21.47
C ASP A 148 4.56 -10.85 -21.88
N ASP A 149 4.16 -11.92 -21.16
CA ASP A 149 2.81 -12.49 -21.29
C ASP A 149 1.75 -11.51 -20.78
N GLY A 150 0.57 -11.50 -21.41
CA GLY A 150 -0.53 -10.63 -20.99
C GLY A 150 -0.96 -10.89 -19.54
N LEU A 151 -1.38 -9.85 -18.81
CA LEU A 151 -1.73 -9.97 -17.39
C LEU A 151 -2.76 -11.07 -17.07
N VAL A 152 -3.70 -11.32 -17.98
CA VAL A 152 -4.69 -12.40 -17.84
C VAL A 152 -4.03 -13.79 -17.90
N ASP A 153 -3.01 -13.96 -18.75
CA ASP A 153 -2.28 -15.21 -18.87
C ASP A 153 -1.34 -15.40 -17.66
N GLN A 154 -0.72 -14.32 -17.17
CA GLN A 154 0.02 -14.34 -15.90
C GLN A 154 -0.88 -14.73 -14.72
N ALA A 155 -2.08 -14.16 -14.63
CA ALA A 155 -3.08 -14.50 -13.62
C ALA A 155 -3.46 -16.00 -13.69
N ARG A 156 -3.66 -16.53 -14.90
CA ARG A 156 -3.98 -17.94 -15.11
C ARG A 156 -2.82 -18.85 -14.70
N SER A 157 -1.59 -18.52 -15.07
CA SER A 157 -0.38 -19.28 -14.70
C SER A 157 -0.18 -19.34 -13.19
N ILE A 158 -0.31 -18.20 -12.49
CA ILE A 158 -0.26 -18.13 -11.02
C ILE A 158 -1.37 -19.00 -10.42
N ALA A 159 -2.61 -18.85 -10.89
CA ALA A 159 -3.73 -19.60 -10.34
C ALA A 159 -3.57 -21.11 -10.50
N GLN A 160 -3.13 -21.57 -11.67
CA GLN A 160 -2.85 -22.99 -11.92
C GLN A 160 -1.74 -23.53 -11.02
N SER A 161 -0.68 -22.76 -10.81
CA SER A 161 0.42 -23.13 -9.91
C SER A 161 -0.04 -23.22 -8.46
N ILE A 162 -0.88 -22.27 -8.01
CA ILE A 162 -1.48 -22.30 -6.67
C ILE A 162 -2.41 -23.51 -6.49
N GLN A 163 -3.17 -23.88 -7.53
CA GLN A 163 -4.05 -25.04 -7.49
C GLN A 163 -3.31 -26.38 -7.34
N GLN A 164 -2.00 -26.43 -7.64
CA GLN A 164 -1.16 -27.61 -7.39
C GLN A 164 -0.72 -27.74 -5.91
N ILE A 165 -0.90 -26.70 -5.10
CA ILE A 165 -0.55 -26.73 -3.68
C ILE A 165 -1.66 -27.49 -2.92
N GLU A 166 -1.27 -28.52 -2.16
CA GLU A 166 -2.22 -29.30 -1.36
C GLU A 166 -2.97 -28.39 -0.36
N GLY A 167 -4.30 -28.46 -0.36
CA GLY A 167 -5.13 -27.67 0.53
C GLY A 167 -5.16 -26.15 0.22
N TYR A 168 -4.80 -25.73 -1.00
CA TYR A 168 -4.80 -24.31 -1.40
C TYR A 168 -6.14 -23.60 -1.13
N GLU A 169 -7.27 -24.31 -1.22
CA GLU A 169 -8.62 -23.77 -0.98
C GLU A 169 -8.79 -23.24 0.46
N ASN A 170 -8.07 -23.84 1.41
CA ASN A 170 -8.11 -23.48 2.83
C ASN A 170 -7.00 -22.50 3.23
N SER A 171 -6.08 -22.19 2.31
CA SER A 171 -4.94 -21.34 2.56
C SER A 171 -5.21 -19.92 2.05
N TRP A 172 -4.80 -18.89 2.79
CA TRP A 172 -4.88 -17.51 2.30
C TRP A 172 -3.76 -17.20 1.31
N LYS A 173 -4.13 -16.67 0.15
CA LYS A 173 -3.22 -16.15 -0.87
C LYS A 173 -3.21 -14.63 -0.82
N LEU A 174 -2.04 -14.01 -0.86
CA LEU A 174 -1.87 -12.61 -1.20
C LEU A 174 -1.26 -12.50 -2.59
N ILE A 175 -2.00 -11.93 -3.54
CA ILE A 175 -1.55 -11.73 -4.92
C ILE A 175 -1.43 -10.24 -5.20
N VAL A 176 -0.24 -9.77 -5.59
CA VAL A 176 0.00 -8.36 -5.91
C VAL A 176 0.01 -8.15 -7.42
N ILE A 177 -0.82 -7.24 -7.92
CA ILE A 177 -0.82 -6.81 -9.32
C ILE A 177 -0.13 -5.46 -9.38
N ALA A 178 1.08 -5.42 -9.93
CA ALA A 178 1.84 -4.18 -10.12
C ALA A 178 2.17 -4.05 -11.60
N ALA A 179 1.26 -3.41 -12.34
CA ALA A 179 1.34 -3.27 -13.78
C ALA A 179 1.88 -1.89 -14.19
N THR A 180 2.55 -1.79 -15.34
CA THR A 180 2.93 -0.54 -16.02
C THR A 180 2.03 -0.30 -17.24
N ILE A 181 2.29 0.80 -17.95
CA ILE A 181 1.72 1.05 -19.27
C ILE A 181 2.12 0.02 -20.35
N GLN A 182 3.15 -0.81 -20.10
CA GLN A 182 3.59 -1.89 -20.99
C GLN A 182 2.75 -3.16 -20.86
N ASP A 183 2.06 -3.33 -19.72
CA ASP A 183 1.10 -4.43 -19.53
C ASP A 183 -0.20 -4.23 -20.33
N GLY A 184 -0.38 -3.04 -20.93
CA GLY A 184 -1.46 -2.74 -21.85
C GLY A 184 -0.94 -2.45 -23.25
N GLU A 185 -1.86 -2.15 -24.16
CA GLU A 185 -1.53 -1.68 -25.50
C GLU A 185 -1.84 -0.19 -25.62
N ALA A 186 -1.21 0.48 -26.58
CA ALA A 186 -1.53 1.87 -26.94
C ALA A 186 -2.89 1.97 -27.68
N SER A 187 -3.98 1.51 -27.05
CA SER A 187 -5.34 1.54 -27.56
C SER A 187 -6.38 1.81 -26.46
N GLU A 188 -7.56 2.31 -26.84
CA GLU A 188 -8.63 2.62 -25.86
C GLU A 188 -9.15 1.38 -25.13
N THR A 189 -9.16 0.22 -25.80
CA THR A 189 -9.78 -1.02 -25.32
C THR A 189 -8.84 -1.91 -24.52
N ARG A 190 -7.53 -1.67 -24.58
CA ARG A 190 -6.49 -2.51 -23.97
C ARG A 190 -5.56 -1.69 -23.06
N GLN A 191 -6.11 -0.65 -22.42
CA GLN A 191 -5.36 0.14 -21.43
C GLN A 191 -4.98 -0.74 -20.24
N THR A 192 -3.89 -0.42 -19.55
CA THR A 192 -3.41 -1.15 -18.35
C THR A 192 -4.52 -1.42 -17.32
N ALA A 193 -5.37 -0.43 -17.04
CA ALA A 193 -6.47 -0.58 -16.09
C ALA A 193 -7.47 -1.68 -16.52
N VAL A 194 -7.71 -1.83 -17.83
CA VAL A 194 -8.60 -2.86 -18.39
C VAL A 194 -7.95 -4.24 -18.28
N GLU A 195 -6.66 -4.35 -18.59
CA GLU A 195 -5.91 -5.60 -18.44
C GLU A 195 -5.83 -6.06 -16.98
N VAL A 196 -5.65 -5.11 -16.04
CA VAL A 196 -5.71 -5.37 -14.60
C VAL A 196 -7.10 -5.89 -14.19
N LEU A 197 -8.19 -5.31 -14.71
CA LEU A 197 -9.54 -5.80 -14.43
C LEU A 197 -9.72 -7.23 -14.95
N GLY A 198 -9.26 -7.53 -16.17
CA GLY A 198 -9.30 -8.87 -16.74
C GLY A 198 -8.52 -9.89 -15.90
N ALA A 199 -7.34 -9.51 -15.39
CA ALA A 199 -6.54 -10.35 -14.49
C ALA A 199 -7.27 -10.62 -13.15
N ILE A 200 -7.92 -9.61 -12.57
CA ILE A 200 -8.73 -9.77 -11.36
C ILE A 200 -9.91 -10.73 -11.60
N GLU A 201 -10.59 -10.60 -12.74
CA GLU A 201 -11.70 -11.47 -13.13
C GLU A 201 -11.26 -12.94 -13.29
N GLU A 202 -10.13 -13.17 -13.95
CA GLU A 202 -9.57 -14.51 -14.13
C GLU A 202 -9.11 -15.12 -12.79
N LEU A 203 -8.44 -14.34 -11.92
CA LEU A 203 -8.10 -14.78 -10.57
C LEU A 203 -9.34 -15.09 -9.72
N HIS A 204 -10.39 -14.26 -9.77
CA HIS A 204 -11.64 -14.52 -9.05
C HIS A 204 -12.33 -15.80 -9.53
N LYS A 205 -12.27 -16.09 -10.84
CA LYS A 205 -12.82 -17.31 -11.42
C LYS A 205 -12.04 -18.56 -10.98
N LEU A 206 -10.70 -18.50 -10.94
CA LEU A 206 -9.85 -19.66 -10.67
C LEU A 206 -9.52 -19.86 -9.18
N LEU A 207 -9.50 -18.79 -8.39
CA LEU A 207 -9.19 -18.76 -6.95
C LEU A 207 -10.28 -18.00 -6.16
N PRO A 208 -11.54 -18.48 -6.17
CA PRO A 208 -12.68 -17.76 -5.60
C PRO A 208 -12.69 -17.66 -4.06
N THR A 209 -11.83 -18.41 -3.38
CA THR A 209 -11.80 -18.52 -1.91
C THR A 209 -10.41 -18.25 -1.33
N ARG A 210 -10.42 -17.59 -0.16
CA ARG A 210 -9.25 -17.18 0.63
C ARG A 210 -8.19 -16.49 -0.21
N THR A 211 -8.62 -15.52 -1.03
CA THR A 211 -7.73 -14.76 -1.92
C THR A 211 -7.85 -13.27 -1.61
N PHE A 212 -6.72 -12.64 -1.32
CA PHE A 212 -6.58 -11.21 -1.17
C PHE A 212 -5.73 -10.69 -2.33
N ILE A 213 -6.28 -9.80 -3.15
CA ILE A 213 -5.57 -9.18 -4.27
C ILE A 213 -5.26 -7.74 -3.89
N ALA A 214 -4.00 -7.34 -4.01
CA ALA A 214 -3.58 -5.94 -3.85
C ALA A 214 -3.14 -5.40 -5.21
N VAL A 215 -3.79 -4.34 -5.69
CA VAL A 215 -3.50 -3.73 -6.99
C VAL A 215 -2.75 -2.43 -6.77
N VAL A 216 -1.54 -2.30 -7.32
CA VAL A 216 -0.82 -1.02 -7.35
C VAL A 216 -1.36 -0.22 -8.53
N ARG A 217 -2.10 0.86 -8.25
CA ARG A 217 -2.62 1.76 -9.29
C ARG A 217 -1.46 2.56 -9.90
N SER A 218 -1.21 2.35 -11.19
CA SER A 218 -0.14 2.96 -12.00
C SER A 218 -0.65 3.98 -13.02
N SER A 219 -1.65 4.78 -12.63
CA SER A 219 -2.28 5.77 -13.51
C SER A 219 -1.45 7.06 -13.70
N GLY A 220 -0.43 7.27 -12.88
CA GLY A 220 0.51 8.38 -13.00
C GLY A 220 1.76 7.98 -13.77
N ASN A 221 2.32 8.94 -14.52
CA ASN A 221 3.56 8.75 -15.29
C ASN A 221 4.71 9.64 -14.77
N GLY A 222 4.57 10.28 -13.61
CA GLY A 222 5.49 11.33 -13.18
C GLY A 222 6.92 10.85 -12.97
N ILE A 223 7.15 9.61 -12.52
CA ILE A 223 8.50 9.02 -12.43
C ILE A 223 9.22 9.04 -13.79
N TRP A 224 8.57 8.53 -14.84
CA TRP A 224 9.18 8.44 -16.17
C TRP A 224 9.22 9.79 -16.90
N VAL A 225 8.26 10.68 -16.62
CA VAL A 225 8.29 12.07 -17.09
C VAL A 225 9.47 12.82 -16.48
N ASP A 226 9.67 12.70 -15.17
CA ASP A 226 10.80 13.30 -14.47
C ASP A 226 12.12 12.76 -14.98
N ALA A 227 12.24 11.43 -15.17
CA ALA A 227 13.44 10.82 -15.76
C ALA A 227 13.74 11.37 -17.16
N SER A 228 12.71 11.45 -18.02
CA SER A 228 12.82 12.00 -19.38
C SER A 228 13.22 13.48 -19.40
N HIS A 229 12.81 14.27 -18.40
CA HIS A 229 13.22 15.67 -18.29
C HIS A 229 14.61 15.82 -17.67
N SER A 230 14.98 14.92 -16.75
CA SER A 230 16.23 14.99 -16.00
C SER A 230 17.43 14.53 -16.81
N HIS A 231 17.27 13.55 -17.72
CA HIS A 231 18.39 13.01 -18.48
C HIS A 231 18.06 12.73 -19.96
N LYS A 232 18.98 13.11 -20.86
CA LYS A 232 18.78 12.95 -22.31
C LYS A 232 18.68 11.50 -22.76
N ALA A 233 19.53 10.61 -22.23
CA ALA A 233 19.46 9.18 -22.50
C ALA A 233 18.08 8.59 -22.12
N CYS A 234 17.56 8.91 -20.92
CA CYS A 234 16.21 8.50 -20.52
C CYS A 234 15.14 9.03 -21.49
N ARG A 235 15.23 10.30 -21.92
CA ARG A 235 14.28 10.87 -22.89
C ARG A 235 14.24 10.10 -24.20
N GLU A 236 15.39 9.67 -24.70
CA GLU A 236 15.46 8.86 -25.93
C GLU A 236 14.93 7.45 -25.72
N MET A 237 15.29 6.80 -24.62
CA MET A 237 14.84 5.45 -24.31
C MET A 237 13.32 5.40 -24.09
N LEU A 238 12.76 6.37 -23.37
CA LEU A 238 11.33 6.48 -23.04
C LEU A 238 10.48 7.11 -24.15
N SER A 239 11.08 7.55 -25.27
CA SER A 239 10.34 8.24 -26.34
C SER A 239 9.16 7.43 -26.91
N ARG A 240 9.28 6.09 -26.98
CA ARG A 240 8.21 5.18 -27.45
C ARG A 240 7.02 5.11 -26.49
N TRP A 241 7.26 5.37 -25.20
CA TRP A 241 6.24 5.27 -24.16
C TRP A 241 5.26 6.43 -24.22
N LYS A 242 5.57 7.47 -25.00
CA LYS A 242 4.70 8.62 -25.21
C LYS A 242 3.34 8.21 -25.80
N SER A 243 3.27 7.22 -26.69
CA SER A 243 1.99 6.72 -27.21
C SER A 243 1.18 6.03 -26.12
N HIS A 244 1.79 5.11 -25.37
CA HIS A 244 1.17 4.40 -24.25
C HIS A 244 0.66 5.35 -23.16
N SER A 245 1.38 6.45 -22.90
CA SER A 245 0.95 7.46 -21.92
C SER A 245 -0.37 8.16 -22.27
N GLN A 246 -0.74 8.21 -23.56
CA GLN A 246 -2.05 8.73 -23.98
C GLN A 246 -3.19 7.78 -23.63
N TYR A 247 -2.88 6.49 -23.46
CA TYR A 247 -3.82 5.40 -23.19
C TYR A 247 -3.67 4.85 -21.76
N ASN A 248 -3.45 5.74 -20.78
CA ASN A 248 -3.44 5.40 -19.35
C ASN A 248 -4.21 6.45 -18.55
N SER A 249 -5.49 6.61 -18.85
CA SER A 249 -6.28 7.72 -18.29
C SER A 249 -6.72 7.46 -16.85
N ASN A 250 -6.68 8.50 -16.01
CA ASN A 250 -7.16 8.42 -14.63
C ASN A 250 -8.66 8.05 -14.55
N SER A 251 -9.48 8.48 -15.51
CA SER A 251 -10.91 8.21 -15.53
C SER A 251 -11.23 6.73 -15.78
N VAL A 252 -10.42 6.01 -16.57
CA VAL A 252 -10.58 4.55 -16.76
C VAL A 252 -10.18 3.82 -15.48
N TRP A 253 -9.07 4.21 -14.84
CA TRP A 253 -8.70 3.69 -13.53
C TRP A 253 -9.76 3.94 -12.46
N ASP A 254 -10.38 5.12 -12.43
CA ASP A 254 -11.47 5.44 -11.51
C ASP A 254 -12.70 4.54 -11.74
N GLN A 255 -13.03 4.23 -13.00
CA GLN A 255 -14.11 3.29 -13.33
C GLN A 255 -13.78 1.86 -12.88
N VAL A 256 -12.57 1.39 -13.14
CA VAL A 256 -12.11 0.06 -12.72
C VAL A 256 -12.14 -0.05 -11.19
N GLU A 257 -11.68 0.97 -10.46
CA GLU A 257 -11.73 1.00 -9.01
C GLU A 257 -13.17 0.90 -8.48
N ILE A 258 -14.13 1.59 -9.09
CA ILE A 258 -15.56 1.47 -8.76
C ILE A 258 -16.09 0.06 -9.03
N ILE A 259 -15.73 -0.56 -10.16
CA ILE A 259 -16.11 -1.94 -10.50
C ILE A 259 -15.53 -2.91 -9.46
N VAL A 260 -14.25 -2.74 -9.14
CA VAL A 260 -13.53 -3.57 -8.17
C VAL A 260 -14.20 -3.52 -6.80
N GLN A 261 -14.41 -2.32 -6.26
CA GLN A 261 -15.01 -2.12 -4.94
C GLN A 261 -16.43 -2.67 -4.82
N LYS A 262 -17.20 -2.67 -5.92
CA LYS A 262 -18.58 -3.16 -5.95
C LYS A 262 -18.69 -4.68 -6.09
N ASN A 263 -17.81 -5.30 -6.89
CA ASN A 263 -17.99 -6.69 -7.31
C ASN A 263 -17.05 -7.68 -6.62
N PHE A 264 -15.89 -7.23 -6.13
CA PHE A 264 -14.82 -8.11 -5.65
C PHE A 264 -14.50 -7.90 -4.17
N ARG A 265 -15.55 -7.74 -3.35
CA ARG A 265 -15.45 -7.62 -1.90
C ARG A 265 -16.42 -8.58 -1.22
N LYS A 266 -15.89 -9.70 -0.75
CA LYS A 266 -16.60 -10.81 -0.12
C LYS A 266 -15.78 -11.32 1.07
N LEU A 267 -16.45 -12.04 1.95
CA LEU A 267 -15.88 -12.58 3.19
C LEU A 267 -14.56 -13.36 2.98
N ASN A 268 -14.47 -14.15 1.89
CA ASN A 268 -13.31 -14.97 1.56
C ASN A 268 -12.60 -14.54 0.28
N PHE A 269 -12.92 -13.35 -0.26
CA PHE A 269 -12.27 -12.84 -1.47
C PHE A 269 -12.34 -11.33 -1.48
N THR A 270 -11.21 -10.65 -1.52
CA THR A 270 -11.21 -9.19 -1.62
C THR A 270 -10.13 -8.68 -2.53
N VAL A 271 -10.39 -7.53 -3.15
CA VAL A 271 -9.43 -6.79 -3.96
C VAL A 271 -9.30 -5.37 -3.38
N GLU A 272 -8.07 -4.94 -3.14
CA GLU A 272 -7.75 -3.61 -2.63
C GLU A 272 -6.86 -2.87 -3.62
N VAL A 273 -7.33 -1.70 -4.07
CA VAL A 273 -6.54 -0.80 -4.93
C VAL A 273 -5.71 0.15 -4.06
N LEU A 274 -4.40 0.14 -4.27
CA LEU A 274 -3.42 0.97 -3.58
C LEU A 274 -3.06 2.15 -4.51
N PRO A 275 -3.39 3.40 -4.16
CA PRO A 275 -3.28 4.53 -5.07
C PRO A 275 -1.86 5.09 -5.23
N LEU A 276 -0.82 4.32 -4.85
CA LEU A 276 0.57 4.77 -4.68
C LEU A 276 1.09 5.57 -5.88
N LEU A 277 0.91 5.06 -7.09
CA LEU A 277 1.50 5.65 -8.30
C LEU A 277 0.50 6.52 -9.08
N ARG A 278 -0.56 7.01 -8.43
CA ARG A 278 -1.51 7.94 -9.06
C ARG A 278 -0.86 9.29 -9.37
N GLU A 279 -0.10 9.82 -8.41
CA GLU A 279 0.61 11.11 -8.49
C GLU A 279 2.09 10.92 -8.16
N SER A 280 2.71 9.85 -8.69
CA SER A 280 4.12 9.53 -8.47
C SER A 280 5.06 10.54 -9.12
N ALA A 281 6.25 10.72 -8.56
CA ALA A 281 7.32 11.54 -9.11
C ALA A 281 8.67 11.04 -8.57
N LEU A 282 9.77 11.38 -9.22
CA LEU A 282 11.10 11.11 -8.67
C LEU A 282 11.39 11.98 -7.44
N THR A 283 12.33 11.53 -6.62
CA THR A 283 12.80 12.29 -5.45
C THR A 283 13.90 13.26 -5.90
N ASN A 284 13.83 14.52 -5.45
CA ASN A 284 14.91 15.48 -5.68
C ASN A 284 16.02 15.23 -4.65
N LEU A 285 17.25 15.02 -5.13
CA LEU A 285 18.48 15.19 -4.36
C LEU A 285 18.90 16.67 -4.41
N PRO A 286 19.86 17.12 -3.58
CA PRO A 286 20.25 18.54 -3.51
C PRO A 286 20.61 19.18 -4.86
N GLU A 287 21.21 18.41 -5.78
CA GLU A 287 21.70 18.93 -7.06
C GLU A 287 20.86 18.48 -8.27
N GLN A 288 20.14 17.37 -8.17
CA GLN A 288 19.44 16.72 -9.28
C GLN A 288 18.43 15.66 -8.82
N MET A 289 17.59 15.16 -9.73
CA MET A 289 16.68 14.05 -9.44
C MET A 289 17.45 12.74 -9.18
N ASP A 290 16.96 11.93 -8.25
CA ASP A 290 17.46 10.58 -8.01
C ASP A 290 17.04 9.64 -9.15
N LEU A 291 17.99 9.21 -9.97
CA LEU A 291 17.80 8.25 -11.06
C LEU A 291 18.27 6.85 -10.68
N SER A 292 18.88 6.66 -9.51
CA SER A 292 19.38 5.36 -9.03
C SER A 292 18.25 4.36 -8.74
N VAL A 293 17.02 4.86 -8.58
CA VAL A 293 15.82 4.04 -8.41
C VAL A 293 15.34 3.40 -9.72
N LEU A 294 15.84 3.85 -10.88
CA LEU A 294 15.52 3.27 -12.19
C LEU A 294 16.68 2.41 -12.70
N GLY A 295 16.37 1.45 -13.56
CA GLY A 295 17.35 0.68 -14.31
C GLY A 295 18.12 1.53 -15.31
N TYR A 296 19.12 0.93 -15.96
CA TYR A 296 19.95 1.59 -16.97
C TYR A 296 19.16 1.99 -18.24
N ASP A 297 17.94 1.46 -18.40
CA ASP A 297 17.01 1.74 -19.48
C ASP A 297 16.00 2.86 -19.15
N CYS A 298 16.03 3.37 -17.91
CA CYS A 298 15.08 4.31 -17.32
C CYS A 298 13.60 3.86 -17.35
N ALA A 299 13.33 2.62 -17.74
CA ALA A 299 12.00 2.04 -17.92
C ALA A 299 11.63 1.20 -16.71
N HIS A 300 12.48 0.25 -16.37
CA HIS A 300 12.31 -0.62 -15.22
C HIS A 300 12.81 0.06 -13.95
N PHE A 301 12.36 -0.43 -12.80
CA PHE A 301 13.00 -0.09 -11.55
C PHE A 301 14.37 -0.78 -11.46
N SER A 302 15.32 -0.15 -10.77
CA SER A 302 16.47 -0.86 -10.25
C SER A 302 16.04 -1.77 -9.09
N GLU A 303 16.90 -2.68 -8.66
CA GLU A 303 16.65 -3.48 -7.46
C GLU A 303 16.27 -2.61 -6.25
N ARG A 304 16.98 -1.49 -6.07
CA ARG A 304 16.72 -0.52 -5.00
C ARG A 304 15.35 0.15 -5.16
N GLY A 305 15.03 0.62 -6.36
CA GLY A 305 13.73 1.24 -6.64
C GLY A 305 12.56 0.30 -6.38
N LEU A 306 12.66 -0.95 -6.85
CA LEU A 306 11.62 -1.97 -6.65
C LEU A 306 11.49 -2.35 -5.17
N SER A 307 12.60 -2.42 -4.44
CA SER A 307 12.59 -2.65 -3.00
C SER A 307 11.86 -1.53 -2.24
N ILE A 308 12.14 -0.26 -2.56
CA ILE A 308 11.45 0.89 -1.95
C ILE A 308 9.94 0.85 -2.27
N LEU A 309 9.56 0.47 -3.49
CA LEU A 309 8.15 0.28 -3.85
C LEU A 309 7.50 -0.83 -3.02
N HIS A 310 8.17 -1.97 -2.84
CA HIS A 310 7.67 -3.08 -2.02
C HIS A 310 7.46 -2.65 -0.56
N MET A 311 8.38 -1.87 0.01
CA MET A 311 8.25 -1.30 1.35
C MET A 311 7.06 -0.31 1.44
N ALA A 312 6.82 0.48 0.39
CA ALA A 312 5.66 1.37 0.34
C ALA A 312 4.33 0.60 0.19
N VAL A 313 4.30 -0.48 -0.59
CA VAL A 313 3.15 -1.39 -0.69
C VAL A 313 2.84 -2.02 0.67
N TRP A 314 3.85 -2.51 1.37
CA TRP A 314 3.70 -3.02 2.74
C TRP A 314 3.02 -1.99 3.65
N ASN A 315 3.53 -0.76 3.70
CA ASN A 315 2.93 0.29 4.52
C ASN A 315 1.50 0.61 4.08
N SER A 316 1.22 0.61 2.77
CA SER A 316 -0.12 0.86 2.23
C SER A 316 -1.14 -0.20 2.66
N LEU A 317 -0.70 -1.47 2.80
CA LEU A 317 -1.53 -2.56 3.33
C LEU A 317 -1.89 -2.38 4.82
N PHE A 318 -1.15 -1.58 5.59
CA PHE A 318 -1.49 -1.26 6.99
C PHE A 318 -2.05 0.15 7.19
N THR A 319 -2.12 0.94 6.13
CA THR A 319 -2.69 2.28 6.14
C THR A 319 -4.17 2.22 5.81
N LYS A 320 -4.99 2.98 6.54
CA LYS A 320 -6.44 3.05 6.28
C LYS A 320 -6.70 3.46 4.83
N SER A 321 -7.74 2.90 4.22
CA SER A 321 -8.06 3.13 2.80
C SER A 321 -8.09 4.63 2.41
N GLY A 322 -8.71 5.48 3.25
CA GLY A 322 -8.78 6.93 3.01
C GLY A 322 -7.46 7.69 3.20
N ASP A 323 -6.52 7.12 3.97
CA ASP A 323 -5.24 7.75 4.34
C ASP A 323 -4.07 7.24 3.49
N ARG A 324 -4.30 6.30 2.57
CA ARG A 324 -3.25 5.74 1.70
C ARG A 324 -2.63 6.84 0.84
N VAL A 325 -1.30 6.88 0.81
CA VAL A 325 -0.52 7.82 0.01
C VAL A 325 -0.84 7.66 -1.48
N ARG A 326 -1.09 8.80 -2.15
CA ARG A 326 -1.31 8.88 -3.60
C ARG A 326 -0.11 9.46 -4.36
N GLN A 327 0.76 10.15 -3.63
CA GLN A 327 1.94 10.85 -4.12
C GLN A 327 3.19 10.08 -3.75
N TYR A 328 3.42 8.94 -4.42
CA TYR A 328 4.63 8.17 -4.18
C TYR A 328 5.87 8.94 -4.64
N ARG A 329 6.83 9.09 -3.73
CA ARG A 329 8.19 9.57 -4.00
C ARG A 329 9.12 8.45 -3.54
N PRO A 330 9.95 7.87 -4.42
CA PRO A 330 10.90 6.83 -4.03
C PRO A 330 11.84 7.34 -2.94
N SER A 331 11.55 7.00 -1.70
CA SER A 331 12.41 7.22 -0.55
C SER A 331 12.20 6.10 0.45
N PRO A 332 13.23 5.65 1.18
CA PRO A 332 13.10 4.51 2.08
C PRO A 332 12.12 4.81 3.21
N PRO A 333 10.96 4.13 3.29
CA PRO A 333 10.00 4.38 4.35
C PRO A 333 10.36 3.56 5.60
N GLN A 334 10.00 4.05 6.78
CA GLN A 334 9.96 3.20 7.97
C GLN A 334 8.80 2.20 7.84
N LEU A 335 9.09 0.91 7.98
CA LEU A 335 8.07 -0.13 7.86
C LEU A 335 7.12 -0.13 9.06
N LEU A 336 5.82 -0.20 8.79
CA LEU A 336 4.78 -0.29 9.80
C LEU A 336 4.68 -1.70 10.36
N CYS A 337 4.58 -1.80 11.69
CA CYS A 337 4.15 -3.04 12.35
C CYS A 337 2.63 -3.19 12.27
N PRO A 338 2.10 -4.43 12.18
CA PRO A 338 0.69 -4.68 12.43
C PRO A 338 0.30 -4.16 13.83
N ASP A 339 -0.81 -3.42 13.93
CA ASP A 339 -1.32 -2.92 15.21
C ASP A 339 -1.76 -4.10 16.10
N PHE A 340 -1.44 -4.09 17.39
CA PHE A 340 -1.79 -5.19 18.29
C PHE A 340 -3.31 -5.46 18.37
N ARG A 341 -4.14 -4.42 18.29
CA ARG A 341 -5.61 -4.49 18.33
C ARG A 341 -6.22 -4.67 16.94
N CYS A 342 -5.51 -4.25 15.90
CA CYS A 342 -5.94 -4.40 14.50
C CYS A 342 -4.80 -4.92 13.62
N PRO A 343 -4.36 -6.18 13.81
CA PRO A 343 -3.19 -6.74 13.13
C PRO A 343 -3.51 -7.21 11.71
N PHE A 344 -4.46 -6.54 11.05
CA PHE A 344 -5.05 -6.95 9.79
C PHE A 344 -4.55 -6.07 8.65
N PHE A 345 -4.44 -6.64 7.45
CA PHE A 345 -4.38 -5.81 6.26
C PHE A 345 -5.63 -4.95 6.17
N ARG A 346 -5.44 -3.66 5.89
CA ARG A 346 -6.51 -2.68 5.81
C ARG A 346 -7.29 -2.92 4.53
N THR A 347 -8.59 -3.07 4.68
CA THR A 347 -9.57 -3.09 3.60
C THR A 347 -10.45 -1.84 3.68
N VAL A 348 -11.21 -1.56 2.63
CA VAL A 348 -12.23 -0.50 2.68
C VAL A 348 -13.21 -0.74 3.84
N SER A 349 -13.57 -2.00 4.10
CA SER A 349 -14.51 -2.37 5.16
C SER A 349 -13.92 -2.18 6.55
N ASN A 350 -12.70 -2.67 6.81
CA ASN A 350 -12.12 -2.66 8.16
C ASN A 350 -11.46 -1.33 8.56
N SER A 351 -11.21 -0.46 7.59
CA SER A 351 -10.60 0.85 7.83
C SER A 351 -11.41 1.73 8.77
N GLY A 352 -12.73 1.54 8.86
CA GLY A 352 -13.63 2.34 9.70
C GLY A 352 -13.70 1.92 11.17
N TYR A 353 -13.63 0.62 11.49
CA TYR A 353 -13.74 0.13 12.88
C TYR A 353 -12.40 -0.23 13.50
N CYS A 354 -11.35 -0.44 12.69
CA CYS A 354 -9.97 -0.49 13.18
C CYS A 354 -9.43 0.91 13.60
N ILE A 355 -10.34 1.85 13.94
CA ILE A 355 -10.09 3.22 14.39
C ILE A 355 -10.15 3.34 15.91
N TYR A 356 -10.82 2.41 16.61
CA TYR A 356 -11.37 2.73 17.92
C TYR A 356 -10.38 3.04 19.04
N ASN A 357 -9.06 2.86 18.91
CA ASN A 357 -8.16 3.20 20.01
C ASN A 357 -6.74 3.71 19.68
N ALA A 358 -6.41 4.12 18.45
CA ALA A 358 -5.11 4.76 18.19
C ALA A 358 -5.01 6.18 18.80
N ALA A 359 -6.15 6.81 19.14
CA ALA A 359 -6.21 8.15 19.74
C ALA A 359 -6.31 8.15 21.29
N GLN A 360 -5.95 7.05 21.96
CA GLN A 360 -5.91 6.97 23.43
C GLN A 360 -4.48 7.00 24.00
N ASP A 361 -3.49 7.40 23.21
CA ASP A 361 -2.16 7.80 23.68
C ASP A 361 -1.97 9.33 23.58
N GLU A 362 -3.05 10.11 23.71
CA GLU A 362 -2.91 11.50 24.19
C GLU A 362 -2.86 11.48 25.72
N GLU A 363 -1.85 12.15 26.27
CA GLU A 363 -1.51 12.23 27.69
C GLU A 363 -2.70 12.19 28.67
N PRO A 364 -2.54 11.62 29.88
CA PRO A 364 -3.61 11.55 30.87
C PRO A 364 -4.16 12.95 31.16
N SER A 365 -5.31 13.24 30.54
CA SER A 365 -6.06 14.47 30.69
C SER A 365 -6.19 14.84 32.18
N ILE A 366 -5.73 16.04 32.55
CA ILE A 366 -5.83 16.59 33.91
C ILE A 366 -7.29 16.92 34.27
N TYR A 367 -8.16 17.07 33.27
CA TYR A 367 -9.55 17.46 33.44
C TYR A 367 -10.38 16.56 34.36
N PRO A 368 -10.38 15.21 34.25
CA PRO A 368 -11.08 14.34 35.20
C PRO A 368 -10.61 14.55 36.65
N LYS A 369 -9.30 14.72 36.88
CA LYS A 369 -8.76 15.01 38.21
C LYS A 369 -9.24 16.36 38.74
N LEU A 370 -9.24 17.39 37.89
CA LEU A 370 -9.72 18.73 38.24
C LEU A 370 -11.22 18.73 38.56
N ILE A 371 -12.03 18.00 37.78
CA ILE A 371 -13.47 17.85 38.01
C ILE A 371 -13.72 17.18 39.36
N THR A 372 -13.01 16.09 39.68
CA THR A 372 -13.13 15.46 41.01
C THR A 372 -12.78 16.40 42.14
N ILE A 373 -11.71 17.20 42.02
CA ILE A 373 -11.31 18.18 43.04
C ILE A 373 -12.40 19.25 43.21
N CYS A 374 -12.94 19.79 42.11
CA CYS A 374 -14.00 20.79 42.14
C CYS A 374 -15.28 20.25 42.81
N VAL A 375 -15.69 19.02 42.49
CA VAL A 375 -16.87 18.38 43.10
C VAL A 375 -16.64 18.17 44.60
N LEU A 376 -15.45 17.71 44.99
CA LEU A 376 -15.12 17.45 46.39
C LEU A 376 -15.10 18.74 47.22
N LEU A 377 -14.56 19.84 46.67
CA LEU A 377 -14.61 21.17 47.27
C LEU A 377 -16.05 21.69 47.40
N LEU A 378 -16.89 21.50 46.37
CA LEU A 378 -18.30 21.89 46.42
C LEU A 378 -19.05 21.11 47.50
N CYS A 379 -18.84 19.80 47.60
CA CYS A 379 -19.45 18.96 48.63
C CYS A 379 -19.03 19.38 50.04
N LEU A 380 -17.75 19.68 50.26
CA LEU A 380 -17.24 20.16 51.55
C LEU A 380 -17.84 21.53 51.91
N LEU A 381 -17.98 22.42 50.93
CA LEU A 381 -18.55 23.76 51.12
C LEU A 381 -20.05 23.67 51.46
N LEU A 382 -20.80 22.81 50.77
CA LEU A 382 -22.20 22.53 51.09
C LEU A 382 -22.36 21.90 52.48
N ALA A 383 -21.52 20.94 52.85
CA ALA A 383 -21.53 20.35 54.19
C ALA A 383 -21.24 21.40 55.27
N ALA A 384 -20.26 22.29 55.04
CA ALA A 384 -19.96 23.38 55.94
C ALA A 384 -21.12 24.38 56.08
N ILE A 385 -21.82 24.70 54.98
CA ILE A 385 -23.02 25.54 55.01
C ILE A 385 -24.13 24.88 55.83
N VAL A 386 -24.40 23.60 55.62
CA VAL A 386 -25.42 22.85 56.38
C VAL A 386 -25.06 22.83 57.86
N LEU A 387 -23.81 22.50 58.21
CA LEU A 387 -23.33 22.53 59.59
C LEU A 387 -23.43 23.93 60.20
N PHE A 388 -23.12 24.99 59.44
CA PHE A 388 -23.27 26.36 59.89
C PHE A 388 -24.73 26.72 60.20
N PHE A 389 -25.68 26.29 59.36
CA PHE A 389 -27.11 26.49 59.63
C PHE A 389 -27.63 25.63 60.78
N MET A 390 -27.12 24.41 60.97
CA MET A 390 -27.48 23.54 62.09
C MET A 390 -26.88 24.02 63.42
N CYS A 391 -25.69 24.62 63.41
CA CYS A 391 -25.02 25.17 64.60
C CYS A 391 -25.48 26.60 64.94
N ARG A 392 -26.18 27.29 64.03
CA ARG A 392 -26.87 28.54 64.36
C ARG A 392 -28.14 28.23 65.14
N LYS A 393 -28.05 28.36 66.47
CA LYS A 393 -29.23 28.42 67.35
C LYS A 393 -30.27 29.39 66.78
N PRO A 394 -31.56 29.02 66.71
CA PRO A 394 -32.60 29.94 66.28
C PRO A 394 -32.60 31.17 67.18
N ARG A 395 -32.45 32.36 66.59
CA ARG A 395 -32.63 33.62 67.30
C ARG A 395 -34.10 33.67 67.71
N ARG A 396 -34.35 33.61 69.03
CA ARG A 396 -35.66 33.74 69.67
C ARG A 396 -36.35 35.01 69.17
N THR A 397 -37.32 34.89 68.27
CA THR A 397 -38.27 35.96 67.98
C THR A 397 -39.24 36.03 69.16
N GLU A 398 -39.19 37.13 69.92
CA GLU A 398 -40.18 37.41 70.95
C GLU A 398 -41.57 37.54 70.34
N ASP A 399 -42.54 36.93 71.02
CA ASP A 399 -43.95 36.90 70.68
C ASP A 399 -44.56 38.31 70.67
N ILE A 400 -44.81 38.86 69.47
CA ILE A 400 -45.79 39.94 69.31
C ILE A 400 -47.11 39.31 68.88
N LYS A 401 -47.99 39.13 69.87
CA LYS A 401 -49.42 38.85 69.68
C LYS A 401 -50.02 39.88 68.73
N LYS A 402 -50.41 39.45 67.52
CA LYS A 402 -51.45 40.12 66.72
C LYS A 402 -52.71 39.25 66.72
N PRO A 403 -53.90 39.84 66.92
CA PRO A 403 -55.13 39.09 67.08
C PRO A 403 -55.51 38.33 65.80
N VAL A 404 -55.94 37.09 65.98
CA VAL A 404 -56.44 36.20 64.94
C VAL A 404 -57.69 36.82 64.31
N LYS A 405 -57.63 37.13 63.01
CA LYS A 405 -58.82 37.36 62.20
C LYS A 405 -59.36 35.99 61.79
N ALA A 406 -60.61 35.68 62.13
CA ALA A 406 -61.25 34.44 61.73
C ALA A 406 -61.32 34.33 60.20
N PHE A 407 -60.89 33.18 59.67
CA PHE A 407 -60.99 32.82 58.27
C PHE A 407 -62.48 32.61 57.92
N GLY A 408 -63.05 33.50 57.11
CA GLY A 408 -64.47 33.47 56.73
C GLY A 408 -65.12 34.84 56.44
N ALA A 409 -64.50 35.95 56.83
CA ALA A 409 -65.03 37.29 56.58
C ALA A 409 -64.36 37.98 55.37
N SER A 410 -64.48 37.40 54.16
CA SER A 410 -64.33 38.12 52.88
C SER A 410 -64.68 37.27 51.62
N PHE A 411 -65.52 36.24 51.74
CA PHE A 411 -65.98 35.46 50.57
C PHE A 411 -67.29 36.01 49.99
N SER A 412 -67.30 37.30 49.63
CA SER A 412 -68.40 37.90 48.87
C SER A 412 -67.83 38.78 47.76
N SER A 413 -67.19 38.17 46.76
CA SER A 413 -67.04 38.68 45.39
C SER A 413 -66.10 37.80 44.56
N ILE A 414 -66.52 36.56 44.28
CA ILE A 414 -65.96 35.82 43.13
C ILE A 414 -67.14 35.47 42.24
N LYS A 415 -67.25 36.21 41.14
CA LYS A 415 -68.23 36.05 40.09
C LYS A 415 -67.65 35.04 39.09
N PHE A 416 -68.22 33.85 39.05
CA PHE A 416 -67.96 32.87 38.00
C PHE A 416 -68.60 33.37 36.71
N ILE A 417 -67.84 33.35 35.61
CA ILE A 417 -68.40 33.39 34.26
C ILE A 417 -67.91 32.11 33.60
N ASP A 418 -68.89 31.25 33.35
CA ASP A 418 -68.81 30.02 32.57
C ASP A 418 -68.46 30.33 31.11
N GLU A 419 -67.68 29.44 30.51
CA GLU A 419 -67.70 29.22 29.06
C GLU A 419 -68.18 27.79 28.83
N ASP A 420 -69.41 27.67 28.35
CA ASP A 420 -70.01 26.42 27.90
C ASP A 420 -69.54 26.07 26.47
N ILE A 421 -69.45 24.75 26.28
CA ILE A 421 -69.13 23.96 25.10
C ILE A 421 -70.07 24.22 23.91
N VAL A 422 -69.54 24.35 22.69
CA VAL A 422 -69.70 23.40 21.53
C VAL A 422 -68.51 23.56 20.59
#